data_AF-A0AA88N5Q8-F1
#
_entry.id   AF-A0AA88N5Q8-F1
#
_cell.length_a   1.000
_cell.length_b   1.000
_cell.length_c   1.000
_cell.angle_alpha   90.00
_cell.angle_beta   90.00
_cell.angle_gamma   90.00
#
_symmetry.space_group_name_H-M   'P 1'
#
loop_
_entity.id
_entity.type
_entity.pdbx_description
1 polymer ?
#
loop_
_entity_poly.entity_id
_entity_poly.type
_entity_poly.pdbx_seq_one_letter_code
_entity_poly.pdbx_strand_id
1 'polypeptide(L)'
;MQLPEFSLGQESMIILYNPNFIISTLATVPVKFRIDYKLLLLTYKALNGLAPMYLTSLLTHYNPSRSLRSQNSGLLVAPRISKSTKGGRAFSYLAPKLWNSLPDSVWGSDTLSQFKCRLKTHLFSQAYT
;
A
#
# COMPACT_ATOMS: atom_id res chain seq x y z
N MET A 1 2.54 -59.36 9.81
CA MET A 1 3.12 -58.09 9.33
C MET A 1 1.96 -57.25 8.81
N GLN A 2 1.24 -56.60 9.72
CA GLN A 2 0.12 -55.71 9.40
C GLN A 2 0.53 -54.30 9.82
N LEU A 3 0.59 -53.38 8.88
CA LEU A 3 0.62 -51.94 9.16
C LEU A 3 -0.81 -51.52 9.55
N PRO A 4 -1.02 -50.84 10.70
CA PRO A 4 -2.35 -50.38 11.06
C PRO A 4 -2.69 -49.10 10.27
N GLU A 5 -3.95 -49.04 9.87
CA GLU A 5 -4.61 -47.92 9.19
C GLU A 5 -4.37 -46.60 9.94
N PHE A 6 -3.68 -45.67 9.27
CA PHE A 6 -3.47 -44.32 9.78
C PHE A 6 -4.80 -43.56 9.66
N SER A 7 -5.44 -43.31 10.80
CA SER A 7 -6.75 -42.67 10.91
C SER A 7 -6.74 -41.25 10.31
N LEU A 8 -7.60 -41.05 9.32
CA LEU A 8 -7.96 -39.78 8.63
C LEU A 8 -8.48 -38.66 9.58
N GLY A 9 -8.46 -38.88 10.90
CA GLY A 9 -9.02 -38.01 11.94
C GLY A 9 -8.00 -37.09 12.63
N GLN A 10 -6.69 -37.24 12.38
CA GLN A 10 -5.65 -36.39 12.97
C GLN A 10 -5.22 -35.25 12.03
N GLU A 11 -5.29 -35.46 10.71
CA GLU A 11 -4.91 -34.46 9.70
C GLU A 11 -5.91 -33.30 9.62
N SER A 12 -7.20 -33.58 9.85
CA SER A 12 -8.26 -32.57 9.87
C SER A 12 -8.20 -31.65 11.09
N MET A 13 -7.63 -32.11 12.21
CA MET A 13 -7.46 -31.31 13.44
C MET A 13 -6.29 -30.31 13.35
N ILE A 14 -5.23 -30.61 12.58
CA ILE A 14 -4.08 -29.70 12.40
C ILE A 14 -4.47 -28.48 11.54
N ILE A 15 -5.36 -28.66 10.57
CA ILE A 15 -5.81 -27.57 9.68
C ILE A 15 -6.73 -26.59 10.45
N LEU A 16 -7.53 -27.08 11.40
CA LEU A 16 -8.40 -26.24 12.24
C LEU A 16 -7.63 -25.44 13.31
N TYR A 17 -6.46 -25.92 13.74
CA TYR A 17 -5.62 -25.27 14.76
C TYR A 17 -4.42 -24.51 14.17
N ASN A 18 -4.49 -24.09 12.91
CA ASN A 18 -3.52 -23.15 12.37
C ASN A 18 -4.12 -21.74 12.35
N PRO A 19 -3.76 -20.85 13.30
CA PRO A 19 -4.29 -19.49 13.33
C PRO A 19 -3.98 -18.73 12.03
N ASN A 20 -2.92 -19.09 11.31
CA ASN A 20 -2.60 -18.48 10.01
C ASN A 20 -3.61 -18.87 8.92
N PHE A 21 -4.20 -20.07 8.99
CA PHE A 21 -5.20 -20.53 8.03
C PHE A 21 -6.52 -19.76 8.19
N ILE A 22 -6.95 -19.49 9.43
CA ILE A 22 -8.15 -18.70 9.73
C ILE A 22 -8.01 -17.24 9.27
N ILE A 23 -6.81 -16.65 9.38
CA ILE A 23 -6.55 -15.28 8.90
C ILE A 23 -6.51 -15.23 7.36
N SER A 24 -6.03 -16.30 6.70
CA SER A 24 -6.03 -16.44 5.24
C SER A 24 -7.44 -16.66 4.66
N THR A 25 -8.29 -17.43 5.32
CA THR A 25 -9.69 -17.64 4.89
C THR A 25 -10.54 -16.39 5.12
N LEU A 26 -10.24 -15.60 6.15
CA LEU A 26 -10.85 -14.31 6.40
C LEU A 26 -10.10 -13.20 5.62
N ALA A 27 -10.15 -13.25 4.29
CA ALA A 27 -9.57 -12.34 3.27
C ALA A 27 -9.39 -10.85 3.66
N THR A 28 -8.50 -10.57 4.60
CA THR A 28 -8.35 -9.27 5.25
C THR A 28 -6.93 -8.82 5.02
N VAL A 29 -6.76 -7.86 4.10
CA VAL A 29 -5.49 -7.14 3.94
C VAL A 29 -5.01 -6.67 5.32
N PRO A 30 -3.75 -6.94 5.72
CA PRO A 30 -3.26 -6.59 7.05
C PRO A 30 -3.47 -5.10 7.35
N VAL A 31 -3.73 -4.76 8.61
CA VAL A 31 -4.12 -3.40 9.04
C VAL A 31 -3.16 -2.33 8.53
N LYS A 32 -1.86 -2.63 8.49
CA LYS A 32 -0.82 -1.75 7.96
C LYS A 32 -1.08 -1.35 6.51
N PHE A 33 -1.29 -2.32 5.63
CA PHE A 33 -1.56 -2.07 4.21
C PHE A 33 -2.91 -1.36 3.98
N ARG A 34 -3.89 -1.53 4.87
CA ARG A 34 -5.14 -0.75 4.82
C ARG A 34 -4.92 0.75 5.09
N ILE A 35 -4.01 1.08 6.01
CA ILE A 35 -3.63 2.46 6.29
C ILE A 35 -2.94 3.04 5.06
N ASP A 36 -1.98 2.32 4.50
CA ASP A 36 -1.25 2.72 3.29
C ASP A 36 -2.20 2.93 2.10
N TYR A 37 -3.17 2.02 1.91
CA TYR A 37 -4.21 2.15 0.89
C TYR A 37 -5.03 3.44 1.03
N LYS A 38 -5.51 3.74 2.24
CA LYS A 38 -6.28 4.96 2.51
C LYS A 38 -5.43 6.21 2.31
N LEU A 39 -4.16 6.17 2.70
CA LEU A 39 -3.23 7.28 2.53
C LEU A 39 -3.01 7.58 1.04
N LEU A 40 -2.67 6.56 0.26
CA LEU A 40 -2.42 6.66 -1.18
C LEU A 40 -3.68 7.09 -1.95
N LEU A 41 -4.85 6.61 -1.55
CA LEU A 41 -6.13 7.06 -2.11
C LEU A 41 -6.38 8.54 -1.83
N LEU A 42 -6.04 9.02 -0.63
CA LEU A 42 -6.15 10.43 -0.29
C LEU A 42 -5.16 11.28 -1.09
N THR A 43 -3.92 10.80 -1.27
CA THR A 43 -2.91 11.43 -2.12
C THR A 43 -3.41 11.55 -3.56
N TYR A 44 -3.91 10.47 -4.16
CA TYR A 44 -4.46 10.50 -5.53
C TYR A 44 -5.57 11.54 -5.66
N LYS A 45 -6.51 11.57 -4.70
CA LYS A 45 -7.59 12.58 -4.71
C LYS A 45 -7.05 13.99 -4.60
N ALA A 46 -6.05 14.23 -3.76
CA ALA A 46 -5.44 15.54 -3.61
C ALA A 46 -4.70 15.99 -4.88
N LEU A 47 -4.00 15.09 -5.57
CA LEU A 47 -3.34 15.39 -6.84
C LEU A 47 -4.32 15.69 -7.97
N ASN A 48 -5.49 15.03 -7.97
CA ASN A 48 -6.55 15.25 -8.96
C ASN A 48 -7.51 16.40 -8.60
N GLY A 49 -7.23 17.20 -7.56
CA GLY A 49 -8.09 18.30 -7.14
C GLY A 49 -9.44 17.88 -6.53
N LEU A 50 -9.60 16.60 -6.19
CA LEU A 50 -10.81 16.04 -5.56
C LEU A 50 -10.78 16.12 -4.02
N ALA A 51 -9.73 16.70 -3.44
CA ALA A 51 -9.57 16.86 -2.01
C ALA A 51 -9.57 18.35 -1.63
N PRO A 52 -9.88 18.69 -0.36
CA PRO A 52 -9.80 20.07 0.13
C PRO A 52 -8.43 20.72 -0.08
N MET A 53 -8.44 22.04 -0.29
CA MET A 53 -7.24 22.83 -0.62
C MET A 53 -6.11 22.64 0.39
N TYR A 54 -6.43 22.52 1.68
CA TYR A 54 -5.43 22.31 2.73
C TYR A 54 -4.63 21.01 2.55
N LEU A 55 -5.22 19.95 2.00
CA LEU A 55 -4.49 18.70 1.71
C LEU A 55 -3.62 18.83 0.48
N THR A 56 -4.13 19.50 -0.57
CA THR A 56 -3.36 19.74 -1.80
C THR A 56 -2.12 20.58 -1.52
N SER A 57 -2.23 21.58 -0.65
CA SER A 57 -1.10 22.44 -0.24
C SER A 57 -0.01 21.70 0.54
N LEU A 58 -0.30 20.51 1.10
CA LEU A 58 0.69 19.69 1.80
C LEU A 58 1.52 18.82 0.86
N LEU A 59 1.12 18.70 -0.41
CA LEU A 59 1.79 17.87 -1.41
C LEU A 59 2.48 18.79 -2.43
N THR A 60 3.78 18.64 -2.56
CA THR A 60 4.56 19.40 -3.56
C THR A 60 5.01 18.46 -4.66
N HIS A 61 4.68 18.80 -5.91
CA HIS A 61 5.18 18.08 -7.08
C HIS A 61 6.70 18.23 -7.19
N TYR A 62 7.38 17.12 -7.49
CA TYR A 62 8.80 17.14 -7.78
C TYR A 62 9.03 17.74 -9.16
N ASN A 63 9.51 18.98 -9.20
CA ASN A 63 9.91 19.64 -10.44
C ASN A 63 11.43 19.92 -10.39
N PRO A 64 12.27 19.06 -11.00
CA PRO A 64 13.71 19.29 -11.01
C PRO A 64 14.05 20.48 -11.91
N SER A 65 15.01 21.30 -11.49
CA SER A 65 15.50 22.46 -12.27
C SER A 65 16.22 22.08 -13.57
N ARG A 66 16.50 20.79 -13.78
CA ARG A 66 17.20 20.23 -14.95
C ARG A 66 16.49 18.96 -15.40
N SER A 67 16.33 18.80 -16.72
CA SER A 67 15.75 17.61 -17.36
C SER A 67 16.52 16.33 -17.02
N LEU A 68 16.01 15.59 -16.05
CA LEU A 68 16.50 14.27 -15.64
C LEU A 68 15.57 13.19 -16.19
N ARG A 69 16.09 11.96 -16.38
CA ARG A 69 15.29 10.83 -16.87
C ARG A 69 14.11 10.48 -15.95
N SER A 70 14.16 10.88 -14.68
CA SER A 70 13.08 10.74 -13.68
C SER A 70 12.10 11.92 -13.63
N GLN A 71 12.24 12.92 -14.51
CA GLN A 71 11.37 14.10 -14.50
C GLN A 71 9.90 13.75 -14.84
N ASN A 72 9.68 12.69 -15.61
CA ASN A 72 8.34 12.29 -16.06
C ASN A 72 7.64 11.28 -15.14
N SER A 73 8.25 10.90 -14.00
CA SER A 73 7.73 9.82 -13.15
C SER A 73 6.77 10.28 -12.05
N GLY A 74 6.15 11.47 -12.20
CA GLY A 74 5.05 11.92 -11.32
C GLY A 74 5.41 11.95 -9.82
N LEU A 75 6.69 12.14 -9.48
CA LEU A 75 7.18 12.05 -8.11
C LEU A 75 6.72 13.24 -7.26
N LEU A 76 6.62 13.01 -5.96
CA LEU A 76 6.33 14.05 -4.97
C LEU A 76 7.58 14.34 -4.14
N VAL A 77 7.77 15.61 -3.77
CA VAL A 77 8.84 16.01 -2.85
C VAL A 77 8.48 15.52 -1.44
N ALA A 78 9.28 14.61 -0.90
CA ALA A 78 9.17 14.24 0.50
C ALA A 78 9.96 15.25 1.35
N PRO A 79 9.32 16.03 2.24
CA PRO A 79 10.02 17.01 3.07
C PRO A 79 11.01 16.31 4.01
N ARG A 80 12.17 16.94 4.23
CA ARG A 80 13.19 16.42 5.16
C ARG A 80 12.70 16.63 6.60
N ILE A 81 12.31 15.55 7.26
CA ILE A 81 11.93 15.59 8.67
C ILE A 81 13.16 15.45 9.57
N SER A 82 13.29 16.32 10.58
CA SER A 82 14.35 16.25 11.60
C SER A 82 13.97 15.31 12.77
N LYS A 83 12.66 15.17 13.06
CA LYS A 83 12.14 14.32 14.15
C LYS A 83 11.37 13.12 13.60
N SER A 84 12.02 11.96 13.58
CA SER A 84 11.50 10.69 13.04
C SER A 84 10.18 10.23 13.70
N THR A 85 9.99 10.49 14.99
CA THR A 85 8.88 9.91 15.78
C THR A 85 7.50 10.48 15.45
N LYS A 86 7.36 11.82 15.42
CA LYS A 86 6.06 12.49 15.12
C LYS A 86 5.98 12.95 13.67
N GLY A 87 7.06 13.51 13.12
CA GLY A 87 7.11 13.97 11.74
C GLY A 87 7.02 12.83 10.73
N GLY A 88 7.57 11.65 11.09
CA GLY A 88 7.55 10.46 10.23
C GLY A 88 6.17 9.86 9.99
N ARG A 89 5.16 10.25 10.77
CA ARG A 89 3.77 9.78 10.63
C ARG A 89 2.83 10.82 10.00
N ALA A 90 3.33 12.03 9.73
CA ALA A 90 2.54 13.10 9.15
C ALA A 90 2.17 12.77 7.69
N PHE A 91 0.97 13.19 7.26
CA PHE A 91 0.52 13.03 5.88
C PHE A 91 1.53 13.65 4.89
N SER A 92 2.00 14.87 5.18
CA SER A 92 2.98 15.59 4.35
C SER A 92 4.30 14.85 4.13
N TYR A 93 4.65 13.88 4.98
CA TYR A 93 5.85 13.06 4.81
C TYR A 93 5.54 11.65 4.27
N LEU A 94 4.57 10.96 4.88
CA LEU A 94 4.25 9.58 4.49
C LEU A 94 3.60 9.50 3.10
N ALA A 95 2.73 10.44 2.75
CA ALA A 95 2.07 10.44 1.45
C ALA A 95 3.07 10.48 0.28
N PRO A 96 4.00 11.46 0.21
CA PRO A 96 4.99 11.48 -0.87
C PRO A 96 5.95 10.29 -0.80
N LYS A 97 6.32 9.83 0.40
CA LYS A 97 7.19 8.66 0.56
C LYS A 97 6.57 7.37 0.00
N LEU A 98 5.31 7.09 0.34
CA LEU A 98 4.60 5.91 -0.17
C LEU A 98 4.31 6.06 -1.67
N TRP A 99 3.91 7.25 -2.12
CA TRP A 99 3.65 7.51 -3.53
C TRP A 99 4.88 7.23 -4.40
N ASN A 100 6.05 7.71 -3.99
CA ASN A 100 7.30 7.49 -4.71
C ASN A 100 7.79 6.03 -4.67
N SER A 101 7.25 5.20 -3.78
CA SER A 101 7.55 3.76 -3.75
C SER A 101 6.63 2.93 -4.64
N LEU A 102 5.60 3.54 -5.24
CA LEU A 102 4.70 2.86 -6.15
C LEU A 102 5.34 2.69 -7.54
N PRO A 103 5.06 1.57 -8.23
CA PRO A 103 5.45 1.41 -9.62
C PRO A 103 4.61 2.31 -10.53
N ASP A 104 5.18 2.67 -11.68
CA ASP A 104 4.55 3.57 -12.67
C ASP A 104 3.20 3.06 -13.19
N SER A 105 3.03 1.74 -13.23
CA SER A 105 1.79 1.08 -13.62
C SER A 105 0.61 1.40 -12.69
N VAL A 106 0.86 1.74 -11.41
CA VAL A 106 -0.19 2.02 -10.43
C VAL A 106 -0.58 3.49 -10.45
N TRP A 107 0.37 4.41 -10.40
CA TRP A 107 0.06 5.85 -10.31
C TRP A 107 -0.37 6.47 -11.64
N GLY A 108 0.10 5.95 -12.78
CA GLY A 108 -0.31 6.38 -14.13
C GLY A 108 -1.70 5.91 -14.55
N SER A 109 -2.64 5.78 -13.61
CA SER A 109 -4.02 5.37 -13.90
C SER A 109 -4.95 6.58 -14.03
N ASP A 110 -5.63 6.67 -15.17
CA ASP A 110 -6.46 7.83 -15.52
C ASP A 110 -7.74 7.95 -14.67
N THR A 111 -8.18 6.86 -14.04
CA THR A 111 -9.42 6.84 -13.26
C THR A 111 -9.21 6.30 -11.85
N LEU A 112 -9.99 6.86 -10.91
CA LEU A 112 -9.99 6.43 -9.52
C LEU A 112 -10.32 4.94 -9.36
N SER A 113 -11.18 4.38 -10.21
CA SER A 113 -11.55 2.96 -10.16
C SER A 113 -10.36 2.06 -10.52
N GLN A 114 -9.65 2.40 -11.61
CA GLN A 114 -8.45 1.67 -12.02
C GLN A 114 -7.35 1.80 -10.97
N PHE A 115 -7.14 3.00 -10.41
CA PHE A 115 -6.18 3.23 -9.34
C PHE A 115 -6.45 2.33 -8.13
N LYS A 116 -7.71 2.29 -7.65
CA LYS A 116 -8.12 1.44 -6.51
C LYS A 116 -7.84 -0.04 -6.78
N CYS A 117 -8.18 -0.52 -7.98
CA CYS A 117 -7.97 -1.92 -8.36
C CYS A 117 -6.48 -2.27 -8.37
N ARG A 118 -5.66 -1.50 -9.11
CA ARG A 118 -4.22 -1.73 -9.23
C ARG A 118 -3.50 -1.62 -7.89
N LEU A 119 -3.87 -0.62 -7.08
CA LEU A 119 -3.31 -0.44 -5.74
C LEU A 119 -3.63 -1.61 -4.82
N LYS A 120 -4.88 -2.10 -4.84
CA LYS A 120 -5.28 -3.26 -4.04
C LYS A 120 -4.48 -4.51 -4.46
N THR A 121 -4.32 -4.75 -5.75
CA THR A 121 -3.53 -5.87 -6.28
C THR A 121 -2.07 -5.77 -5.84
N HIS A 122 -1.46 -4.58 -5.95
CA HIS A 122 -0.08 -4.35 -5.53
C HIS A 122 0.12 -4.59 -4.02
N LEU A 123 -0.73 -4.02 -3.18
CA LEU A 123 -0.65 -4.20 -1.72
C LEU A 123 -0.91 -5.64 -1.30
N PHE A 124 -1.80 -6.35 -2.00
CA PHE A 124 -2.04 -7.77 -1.73
C PHE A 124 -0.81 -8.60 -2.09
N SER A 125 -0.19 -8.36 -3.24
CA SER A 125 1.08 -8.99 -3.60
C SER A 125 2.13 -8.74 -2.50
N GLN A 126 2.33 -7.49 -2.08
CA GLN A 126 3.31 -7.17 -1.04
C GLN A 126 3.02 -7.79 0.34
N ALA A 127 1.77 -8.11 0.65
CA ALA A 127 1.39 -8.66 1.96
C ALA A 127 1.58 -10.17 2.08
N TYR A 128 1.57 -10.89 0.95
CA TYR A 128 1.59 -12.36 0.90
C TYR A 128 2.76 -12.92 0.07
N THR A 129 3.75 -12.09 -0.24
CA THR A 129 5.05 -12.52 -0.77
C THR A 129 6.01 -12.71 0.39
#